data_AF-A0A1Y2T2J5-F1
#
_entry.id   AF-A0A1Y2T2J5-F1
#
_cell.length_a   1.000
_cell.length_b   1.000
_cell.length_c   1.000
_cell.angle_alpha   90.00
_cell.angle_beta   90.00
_cell.angle_gamma   90.00
#
_symmetry.space_group_name_H-M   'P 1'
#
loop_
_entity.id
_entity.type
_entity.pdbx_description
1 polymer ?
#
loop_
_entity_poly.entity_id
_entity_poly.type
_entity_poly.pdbx_seq_one_letter_code
_entity_poly.pdbx_strand_id
1 'polypeptide(L)'
;MCYLATVCKQSLVDEALRRIRRVKVDGVLDSGQLMELIEDTPWTVFPLVRATERPDAVVGGLLEGRFAIVVDGSPWVLVAPSTFMDLIHSPEDYFERFPAVVLVRILRVLFAAVALFGPSIYVALTTFHRETIPTNLLLTIMAAREGVPFPAAMEAFMMELGFEIIREAGVRMPSQLGQSVSIVGALILGESAIQAGIVSAPMIITVAVTALANLMLPDYSTALALRMLRFPLLILAGTYGAYGLILGATALLIHLLSLRSFGTPYMAPFGPLLPSDLRDTVVRSPLWARQKRPAAVEQTDPVRAGHGMKPGPGPVRRAGARR
;
A
#
# COMPACT_ATOMS: atom_id res chain seq x y z
N MET A 1 22.42 9.06 -10.46
CA MET A 1 22.12 8.48 -9.13
C MET A 1 22.44 9.52 -8.07
N CYS A 2 21.58 9.71 -7.09
CA CYS A 2 21.70 10.71 -6.03
C CYS A 2 21.66 10.01 -4.66
N TYR A 3 22.54 10.39 -3.74
CA TYR A 3 22.56 9.91 -2.37
C TYR A 3 23.28 10.91 -1.46
N LEU A 4 23.02 10.87 -0.15
CA LEU A 4 23.74 11.67 0.83
C LEU A 4 24.94 10.86 1.37
N ALA A 5 26.16 11.27 1.01
CA ALA A 5 27.39 10.56 1.38
C ALA A 5 27.60 10.42 2.89
N THR A 6 27.06 11.34 3.69
CA THR A 6 27.17 11.31 5.16
C THR A 6 26.17 10.36 5.82
N VAL A 7 25.09 9.97 5.13
CA VAL A 7 23.99 9.18 5.70
C VAL A 7 23.88 7.81 5.05
N CYS A 8 23.87 7.75 3.71
CA CYS A 8 23.71 6.50 2.97
C CYS A 8 24.92 5.58 3.17
N LYS A 9 24.68 4.29 3.37
CA LYS A 9 25.76 3.30 3.49
C LYS A 9 26.38 3.03 2.13
N GLN A 10 27.70 3.14 2.03
CA GLN A 10 28.43 2.98 0.76
C GLN A 10 28.18 1.62 0.09
N SER A 11 28.01 0.54 0.86
CA SER A 11 27.72 -0.79 0.29
C SER A 11 26.41 -0.85 -0.49
N LEU A 12 25.39 -0.07 -0.10
CA LEU A 12 24.12 0.00 -0.84
C LEU A 12 24.31 0.70 -2.19
N VAL A 13 25.11 1.78 -2.19
CA VAL A 13 25.47 2.53 -3.40
C VAL A 13 26.25 1.64 -4.37
N ASP A 14 27.24 0.91 -3.88
CA ASP A 14 28.07 0.03 -4.70
C ASP A 14 27.26 -1.11 -5.31
N GLU A 15 26.32 -1.70 -4.56
CA GLU A 15 25.41 -2.74 -5.06
C GLU A 15 24.46 -2.18 -6.12
N ALA A 16 23.89 -1.00 -5.90
CA ALA A 16 23.04 -0.33 -6.90
C ALA A 16 23.80 -0.05 -8.20
N LEU A 17 25.01 0.53 -8.11
CA LEU A 17 25.86 0.79 -9.26
C LEU A 17 26.27 -0.50 -9.98
N ARG A 18 26.56 -1.57 -9.24
CA ARG A 18 26.88 -2.89 -9.81
C ARG A 18 25.72 -3.44 -10.64
N ARG A 19 24.49 -3.34 -10.14
CA ARG A 19 23.30 -3.81 -10.86
C ARG A 19 23.04 -2.98 -12.10
N ILE A 20 23.07 -1.65 -11.99
CA ILE A 20 22.88 -0.74 -13.13
C ILE A 20 23.93 -1.02 -14.22
N ARG A 21 25.21 -1.21 -13.86
CA ARG A 21 26.28 -1.50 -14.83
C ARG A 21 26.16 -2.88 -15.50
N ARG A 22 25.43 -3.83 -14.88
CA ARG A 22 25.18 -5.14 -15.46
C ARG A 22 24.10 -5.10 -16.54
N VAL A 23 23.22 -4.09 -16.50
CA VAL A 23 22.14 -3.93 -17.48
C VAL A 23 22.75 -3.66 -18.85
N LYS A 24 22.45 -4.56 -19.81
CA LYS A 24 22.84 -4.45 -21.22
C LYS A 24 21.58 -4.55 -22.06
N VAL A 25 20.99 -3.40 -22.36
CA VAL A 25 19.80 -3.24 -23.22
C VAL A 25 20.06 -2.09 -24.19
N ASP A 26 19.38 -2.11 -25.35
CA ASP A 26 19.59 -1.10 -26.40
C ASP A 26 19.17 0.31 -25.95
N GLY A 27 18.22 0.40 -25.03
CA GLY A 27 17.79 1.65 -24.41
C GLY A 27 16.82 1.40 -23.26
N VAL A 28 16.69 2.40 -22.40
CA VAL A 28 15.70 2.44 -21.31
C VAL A 28 14.77 3.61 -21.62
N LEU A 29 13.48 3.34 -21.86
CA LEU A 29 12.48 4.34 -22.23
C LEU A 29 11.84 4.99 -21.00
N ASP A 30 11.76 4.26 -19.89
CA ASP A 30 11.20 4.74 -18.64
C ASP A 30 11.92 4.11 -17.44
N SER A 31 11.91 4.80 -16.29
CA SER A 31 12.50 4.29 -15.06
C SER A 31 11.88 2.97 -14.59
N GLY A 32 10.61 2.68 -14.94
CA GLY A 32 9.98 1.39 -14.67
C GLY A 32 10.69 0.21 -15.35
N GLN A 33 11.22 0.39 -16.57
CA GLN A 33 12.01 -0.66 -17.23
C GLN A 33 13.33 -0.92 -16.50
N LEU A 34 13.98 0.15 -16.04
CA LEU A 34 15.20 -0.01 -15.24
C LEU A 34 14.90 -0.69 -13.90
N MET A 35 13.77 -0.34 -13.26
CA MET A 35 13.32 -0.95 -12.01
C MET A 35 13.25 -2.47 -12.14
N GLU A 36 12.56 -3.00 -13.16
CA GLU A 36 12.43 -4.44 -13.41
C GLU A 36 13.79 -5.15 -13.55
N LEU A 37 14.78 -4.46 -14.14
CA LEU A 37 16.12 -5.01 -14.40
C LEU A 37 17.06 -5.00 -13.18
N ILE A 38 16.74 -4.23 -12.14
CA ILE A 38 17.60 -4.07 -10.94
C ILE A 38 16.97 -4.62 -9.65
N GLU A 39 15.69 -4.99 -9.66
CA GLU A 39 14.99 -5.54 -8.50
C GLU A 39 15.53 -6.92 -8.06
N ASP A 40 15.36 -7.22 -6.77
CA ASP A 40 15.84 -8.46 -6.15
C ASP A 40 15.03 -9.69 -6.55
N THR A 41 13.71 -9.54 -6.74
CA THR A 41 12.78 -10.66 -6.93
C THR A 41 11.87 -10.37 -8.14
N PRO A 42 12.27 -10.69 -9.37
CA PRO A 42 11.55 -10.28 -10.58
C PRO A 42 10.10 -10.79 -10.68
N TRP A 43 9.77 -11.89 -9.99
CA TRP A 43 8.44 -12.52 -10.06
C TRP A 43 7.47 -12.05 -8.98
N THR A 44 7.86 -11.13 -8.11
CA THR A 44 6.95 -10.59 -7.11
C THR A 44 5.95 -9.63 -7.75
N VAL A 45 4.72 -9.61 -7.24
CA VAL A 45 3.72 -8.59 -7.62
C VAL A 45 3.89 -7.29 -6.82
N PHE A 46 4.65 -7.32 -5.73
CA PHE A 46 4.86 -6.17 -4.86
C PHE A 46 6.01 -5.30 -5.35
N PRO A 47 5.84 -3.97 -5.47
CA PRO A 47 6.93 -3.10 -5.84
C PRO A 47 8.03 -3.12 -4.76
N LEU A 48 9.26 -3.46 -5.13
CA LEU A 48 10.40 -3.48 -4.20
C LEU A 48 11.21 -2.18 -4.25
N VAL A 49 10.87 -1.30 -5.19
CA VAL A 49 11.44 0.04 -5.32
C VAL A 49 10.29 1.03 -5.45
N ARG A 50 10.38 2.16 -4.77
CA ARG A 50 9.34 3.20 -4.88
C ARG A 50 9.63 4.09 -6.07
N ALA A 51 8.76 4.09 -7.08
CA ALA A 51 8.74 5.11 -8.12
C ALA A 51 7.94 6.32 -7.65
N THR A 52 8.47 7.53 -7.83
CA THR A 52 7.78 8.76 -7.44
C THR A 52 8.12 9.91 -8.38
N GLU A 53 7.11 10.64 -8.84
CA GLU A 53 7.27 11.93 -9.54
C GLU A 53 7.54 13.09 -8.56
N ARG A 54 7.28 12.86 -7.27
CA ARG A 54 7.30 13.88 -6.24
C ARG A 54 8.69 14.12 -5.64
N PRO A 55 9.25 15.34 -5.72
CA PRO A 55 10.60 15.63 -5.23
C PRO A 55 10.75 15.56 -3.71
N ASP A 56 9.73 15.97 -2.95
CA ASP A 56 9.70 15.89 -1.49
C ASP A 56 9.82 14.45 -0.99
N ALA A 57 9.15 13.51 -1.68
CA ALA A 57 9.29 12.08 -1.41
C ALA A 57 10.74 11.61 -1.63
N VAL A 58 11.40 12.04 -2.71
CA VAL A 58 12.80 11.71 -3.01
C VAL A 58 13.72 12.23 -1.91
N VAL A 59 13.63 13.52 -1.60
CA VAL A 59 14.46 14.16 -0.56
C VAL A 59 14.25 13.49 0.80
N GLY A 60 13.01 13.17 1.17
CA GLY A 60 12.70 12.43 2.40
C GLY A 60 13.41 11.07 2.47
N GLY A 61 13.42 10.33 1.35
CA GLY A 61 14.15 9.06 1.25
C GLY A 61 15.67 9.23 1.38
N LEU A 62 16.24 10.25 0.73
CA LEU A 62 17.68 10.55 0.83
C LEU A 62 18.09 10.88 2.27
N LEU A 63 17.26 11.65 2.99
CA LEU A 63 17.47 11.99 4.41
C LEU A 63 17.35 10.78 5.34
N GLU A 64 16.74 9.70 4.88
CA GLU A 64 16.63 8.40 5.56
C GLU A 64 17.74 7.42 5.19
N GLY A 65 18.75 7.85 4.42
CA GLY A 65 19.87 7.01 4.04
C GLY A 65 19.62 6.13 2.80
N ARG A 66 18.55 6.39 2.05
CA ARG A 66 18.25 5.73 0.77
C ARG A 66 18.99 6.42 -0.37
N PHE A 67 19.06 5.75 -1.52
CA PHE A 67 19.53 6.35 -2.77
C PHE A 67 18.37 6.55 -3.74
N ALA A 68 18.58 7.45 -4.71
CA ALA A 68 17.65 7.72 -5.78
C ALA A 68 18.30 7.54 -7.15
N ILE A 69 17.57 6.95 -8.10
CA ILE A 69 17.99 6.80 -9.49
C ILE A 69 17.08 7.68 -10.34
N VAL A 70 17.70 8.61 -11.06
CA VAL A 70 17.07 9.46 -12.06
C VAL A 70 17.52 8.91 -13.41
N VAL A 71 16.55 8.59 -14.26
CA VAL A 71 16.77 8.07 -15.61
C VAL A 71 16.42 9.18 -16.60
N ASP A 72 17.29 9.39 -17.59
CA ASP A 72 17.04 10.38 -18.62
C ASP A 72 15.75 10.04 -19.40
N GLY A 73 14.93 11.04 -19.66
CA GLY A 73 13.63 10.89 -20.32
C GLY A 73 12.45 10.38 -19.47
N SER A 74 12.67 9.91 -18.23
CA SER A 74 11.57 9.45 -17.36
C SER A 74 11.11 10.54 -16.37
N PRO A 75 9.80 10.77 -16.21
CA PRO A 75 9.27 11.71 -15.21
C PRO A 75 9.28 11.13 -13.78
N TRP A 76 9.64 9.85 -13.63
CA TRP A 76 9.64 9.15 -12.35
C TRP A 76 11.05 8.94 -11.82
N VAL A 77 11.23 9.15 -10.51
CA VAL A 77 12.48 8.88 -9.79
C VAL A 77 12.31 7.61 -8.96
N LEU A 78 13.27 6.69 -9.09
CA LEU A 78 13.30 5.46 -8.30
C LEU A 78 13.99 5.72 -6.96
N VAL A 79 13.36 5.38 -5.83
CA VAL A 79 13.93 5.51 -4.49
C VAL A 79 14.03 4.12 -3.86
N ALA A 80 15.24 3.71 -3.48
CA ALA A 80 15.49 2.40 -2.89
C ALA A 80 16.57 2.47 -1.78
N PRO A 81 16.58 1.55 -0.80
CA PRO A 81 15.61 0.45 -0.63
C PRO A 81 14.22 0.95 -0.19
N SER A 82 13.18 0.15 -0.45
CA SER A 82 11.81 0.39 0.04
C SER A 82 11.31 -0.75 0.91
N THR A 83 10.41 -0.42 1.82
CA THR A 83 9.65 -1.35 2.66
C THR A 83 8.17 -1.25 2.33
N PHE A 84 7.40 -2.27 2.71
CA PHE A 84 5.94 -2.29 2.52
C PHE A 84 5.25 -1.06 3.13
N MET A 85 5.76 -0.59 4.28
CA MET A 85 5.21 0.57 4.97
C MET A 85 5.49 1.90 4.26
N ASP A 86 6.54 1.97 3.45
CA ASP A 86 6.83 3.17 2.65
C ASP A 86 5.83 3.37 1.50
N LEU A 87 5.18 2.29 1.10
CA LEU A 87 4.19 2.27 0.03
C LEU A 87 2.77 2.50 0.55
N ILE A 88 2.53 2.17 1.81
CA ILE A 88 1.30 2.54 2.51
C ILE A 88 1.39 3.99 3.00
N HIS A 89 2.55 4.49 3.41
CA HIS A 89 2.65 5.87 3.91
C HIS A 89 2.75 6.90 2.78
N SER A 90 2.05 8.02 2.96
CA SER A 90 2.13 9.14 2.03
C SER A 90 3.14 10.17 2.54
N PRO A 91 3.92 10.84 1.68
CA PRO A 91 4.78 11.94 2.11
C PRO A 91 4.02 13.07 2.84
N GLU A 92 2.77 13.33 2.48
CA GLU A 92 1.87 14.31 3.13
C GLU A 92 1.62 14.03 4.60
N ASP A 93 1.73 12.77 5.02
CA ASP A 93 1.56 12.37 6.41
C ASP A 93 2.55 13.15 7.32
N TYR A 94 3.66 13.66 6.77
CA TYR A 94 4.63 14.44 7.54
C TYR A 94 4.34 15.94 7.60
N PHE A 95 3.46 16.46 6.74
CA PHE A 95 3.13 17.90 6.67
C PHE A 95 1.91 18.25 7.51
N GLU A 96 1.04 17.28 7.78
CA GLU A 96 -0.17 17.48 8.57
C GLU A 96 0.06 17.37 10.08
N ARG A 97 -0.95 17.74 10.87
CA ARG A 97 -0.90 17.63 12.35
C ARG A 97 -0.87 16.17 12.80
N PHE A 98 -0.01 15.89 13.79
CA PHE A 98 0.22 14.54 14.32
C PHE A 98 -1.05 13.72 14.59
N PRO A 99 -2.04 14.20 15.38
CA PRO A 99 -3.17 13.36 15.77
C PRO A 99 -4.05 12.93 14.58
N ALA A 100 -4.26 13.83 13.61
CA ALA A 100 -5.07 13.55 12.44
C ALA A 100 -4.41 12.48 11.55
N VAL A 101 -3.09 12.56 11.37
CA VAL A 101 -2.35 11.61 10.55
C VAL A 101 -2.33 10.21 11.15
N VAL A 102 -2.24 10.07 12.48
CA VAL A 102 -2.32 8.75 13.13
C VAL A 102 -3.63 8.06 12.79
N LEU A 103 -4.75 8.78 12.86
CA LEU A 103 -6.05 8.24 12.47
C LEU A 103 -6.06 7.83 10.99
N VAL A 104 -5.57 8.68 10.10
CA VAL A 104 -5.52 8.38 8.65
C VAL A 104 -4.65 7.15 8.36
N ARG A 105 -3.49 6.99 9.02
CA ARG A 105 -2.63 5.81 8.84
C ARG A 105 -3.28 4.53 9.31
N ILE A 106 -3.98 4.54 10.45
CA ILE A 106 -4.75 3.39 10.95
C ILE A 106 -5.83 3.02 9.93
N LEU A 107 -6.59 4.00 9.44
CA LEU A 107 -7.59 3.78 8.40
C LEU A 107 -6.95 3.18 7.14
N ARG A 108 -5.79 3.67 6.71
CA ARG A 108 -5.13 3.18 5.50
C ARG A 108 -4.70 1.73 5.60
N VAL A 109 -4.18 1.30 6.76
CA VAL A 109 -3.86 -0.13 7.01
C VAL A 109 -5.12 -0.98 7.04
N LEU A 110 -6.19 -0.49 7.69
CA LEU A 110 -7.48 -1.18 7.73
C LEU A 110 -8.08 -1.34 6.32
N PHE A 111 -8.10 -0.27 5.54
CA PHE A 111 -8.62 -0.28 4.17
C PHE A 111 -7.72 -1.06 3.21
N ALA A 112 -6.41 -1.14 3.43
CA ALA A 112 -5.55 -2.08 2.71
C ALA A 112 -5.98 -3.54 2.95
N ALA A 113 -6.33 -3.89 4.20
CA ALA A 113 -6.84 -5.21 4.53
C ALA A 113 -8.23 -5.46 3.93
N VAL A 114 -9.14 -4.48 3.96
CA VAL A 114 -10.45 -4.56 3.30
C VAL A 114 -10.31 -4.71 1.79
N ALA A 115 -9.41 -3.94 1.16
CA ALA A 115 -9.15 -3.99 -0.28
C ALA A 115 -8.65 -5.36 -0.73
N LEU A 116 -7.91 -6.07 0.12
CA LEU A 116 -7.35 -7.39 -0.18
C LEU A 116 -8.32 -8.54 0.17
N PHE A 117 -8.94 -8.49 1.35
CA PHE A 117 -9.69 -9.61 1.91
C PHE A 117 -11.21 -9.46 1.85
N GLY A 118 -11.75 -8.25 1.61
CA GLY A 118 -13.18 -7.94 1.75
C GLY A 118 -14.12 -8.93 1.04
N PRO A 119 -13.99 -9.11 -0.29
CA PRO A 119 -14.87 -10.02 -1.04
C PRO A 119 -14.69 -11.47 -0.63
N SER A 120 -13.45 -11.89 -0.37
CA SER A 120 -13.12 -13.25 0.06
C SER A 120 -13.71 -13.58 1.44
N ILE A 121 -13.68 -12.62 2.37
CA ILE A 121 -14.33 -12.73 3.68
C ILE A 121 -15.85 -12.86 3.51
N TYR A 122 -16.46 -11.99 2.69
CA TYR A 122 -17.90 -12.04 2.43
C TYR A 122 -18.31 -13.42 1.88
N VAL A 123 -17.59 -13.94 0.89
CA VAL A 123 -17.86 -15.26 0.29
C VAL A 123 -17.69 -16.37 1.32
N ALA A 124 -16.60 -16.36 2.10
CA ALA A 124 -16.33 -17.36 3.12
C ALA A 124 -17.43 -17.41 4.20
N LEU A 125 -17.90 -16.25 4.67
CA LEU A 125 -18.94 -16.15 5.71
C LEU A 125 -20.32 -16.56 5.19
N THR A 126 -20.72 -16.07 4.03
CA THR A 126 -22.06 -16.33 3.48
C THR A 126 -22.21 -17.74 2.90
N THR A 127 -21.11 -18.36 2.47
CA THR A 127 -21.14 -19.70 1.85
C THR A 127 -20.85 -20.81 2.85
N PHE A 128 -19.83 -20.65 3.72
CA PHE A 128 -19.32 -21.75 4.56
C PHE A 128 -19.54 -21.56 6.07
N HIS A 129 -19.69 -20.33 6.57
CA HIS A 129 -19.75 -20.04 8.01
C HIS A 129 -20.95 -19.16 8.39
N ARG A 130 -22.15 -19.57 7.98
CA ARG A 130 -23.38 -18.75 8.11
C ARG A 130 -23.77 -18.51 9.56
N GLU A 131 -23.50 -19.48 10.43
CA GLU A 131 -23.68 -19.44 11.88
C GLU A 131 -22.90 -18.32 12.58
N THR A 132 -21.90 -17.72 11.94
CA THR A 132 -21.18 -16.55 12.51
C THR A 132 -21.96 -15.25 12.32
N ILE A 133 -22.90 -15.20 11.38
CA ILE A 133 -23.69 -14.01 11.06
C ILE A 133 -24.94 -13.98 11.95
N PRO A 134 -25.26 -12.85 12.60
CA PRO A 134 -26.50 -12.71 13.36
C PRO A 134 -27.72 -13.07 12.50
N THR A 135 -28.64 -13.88 13.03
CA THR A 135 -29.74 -14.48 12.27
C THR A 135 -30.56 -13.44 11.49
N ASN A 136 -30.84 -12.29 12.09
CA ASN A 136 -31.58 -11.21 11.43
C ASN A 136 -30.86 -10.71 10.17
N LEU A 137 -29.54 -10.51 10.25
CA LEU A 137 -28.73 -10.06 9.12
C LEU A 137 -28.62 -11.14 8.05
N LEU A 138 -28.47 -12.40 8.45
CA LEU A 138 -28.44 -13.53 7.52
C LEU A 138 -29.75 -13.64 6.73
N LEU A 139 -30.91 -13.50 7.41
CA LEU A 139 -32.22 -13.52 6.75
C LEU A 139 -32.37 -12.37 5.74
N THR A 140 -31.91 -11.16 6.08
CA THR A 140 -31.90 -10.04 5.13
C THR A 140 -31.01 -10.32 3.91
N ILE A 141 -29.82 -10.91 4.11
CA ILE A 141 -28.93 -11.28 2.99
C ILE A 141 -29.58 -12.37 2.13
N MET A 142 -30.22 -13.38 2.74
CA MET A 142 -30.90 -14.45 2.01
C MET A 142 -32.06 -13.91 1.17
N ALA A 143 -32.89 -13.02 1.73
CA ALA A 143 -33.96 -12.36 1.00
C ALA A 143 -33.42 -11.50 -0.16
N ALA A 144 -32.32 -10.76 0.07
CA ALA A 144 -31.69 -9.95 -0.97
C ALA A 144 -30.99 -10.79 -2.08
N ARG A 145 -30.80 -12.09 -1.85
CA ARG A 145 -30.29 -13.06 -2.84
C ARG A 145 -31.40 -13.87 -3.49
N GLU A 146 -32.67 -13.65 -3.12
CA GLU A 146 -33.79 -14.34 -3.72
C GLU A 146 -33.87 -14.02 -5.23
N GLY A 147 -33.87 -15.06 -6.07
CA GLY A 147 -33.86 -14.92 -7.53
C GLY A 147 -32.48 -14.77 -8.16
N VAL A 148 -31.39 -14.67 -7.38
CA VAL A 148 -30.02 -14.62 -7.93
C VAL A 148 -29.53 -16.05 -8.23
N PRO A 149 -29.23 -16.38 -9.50
CA PRO A 149 -28.94 -17.76 -9.91
C PRO A 149 -27.50 -18.21 -9.58
N PHE A 150 -26.63 -17.27 -9.23
CA PHE A 150 -25.20 -17.54 -9.04
C PHE A 150 -24.82 -17.73 -7.56
N PRO A 151 -23.84 -18.60 -7.25
CA PRO A 151 -23.22 -18.65 -5.94
C PRO A 151 -22.49 -17.34 -5.61
N ALA A 152 -22.36 -17.02 -4.32
CA ALA A 152 -21.70 -15.79 -3.87
C ALA A 152 -20.26 -15.64 -4.41
N ALA A 153 -19.52 -16.74 -4.55
CA ALA A 153 -18.18 -16.71 -5.15
C ALA A 153 -18.19 -16.23 -6.61
N MET A 154 -19.17 -16.68 -7.40
CA MET A 154 -19.31 -16.29 -8.81
C MET A 154 -19.84 -14.85 -8.93
N GLU A 155 -20.82 -14.47 -8.09
CA GLU A 155 -21.28 -13.07 -7.99
C GLU A 155 -20.11 -12.11 -7.74
N ALA A 156 -19.26 -12.43 -6.75
CA ALA A 156 -18.08 -11.64 -6.42
C ALA A 156 -17.08 -11.59 -7.59
N PHE A 157 -16.79 -12.73 -8.22
CA PHE A 157 -15.83 -12.79 -9.32
C PHE A 157 -16.26 -11.95 -10.52
N MET A 158 -17.54 -12.03 -10.91
CA MET A 158 -18.09 -11.23 -12.01
C MET A 158 -18.05 -9.73 -11.69
N MET A 159 -18.43 -9.35 -10.48
CA MET A 159 -18.41 -7.94 -10.06
C MET A 159 -17.00 -7.37 -9.96
N GLU A 160 -16.07 -8.10 -9.35
CA GLU A 160 -14.67 -7.70 -9.28
C GLU A 160 -14.09 -7.52 -10.68
N LEU A 161 -14.31 -8.49 -11.58
CA LEU A 161 -13.87 -8.39 -12.98
C LEU A 161 -14.49 -7.18 -13.70
N GLY A 162 -15.79 -6.94 -13.51
CA GLY A 162 -16.48 -5.79 -14.11
C GLY A 162 -15.92 -4.45 -13.63
N PHE A 163 -15.64 -4.31 -12.33
CA PHE A 163 -15.00 -3.12 -11.78
C PHE A 163 -13.56 -2.93 -12.27
N GLU A 164 -12.81 -4.02 -12.45
CA GLU A 164 -11.46 -3.97 -13.03
C GLU A 164 -11.50 -3.46 -14.48
N ILE A 165 -12.45 -3.93 -15.30
CA ILE A 165 -12.65 -3.47 -16.68
C ILE A 165 -12.97 -1.97 -16.72
N ILE A 166 -13.90 -1.51 -15.88
CA ILE A 166 -14.28 -0.10 -15.82
C ILE A 166 -13.08 0.77 -15.42
N ARG A 167 -12.30 0.32 -14.43
CA ARG A 167 -11.14 1.05 -13.94
C ARG A 167 -10.06 1.15 -15.01
N GLU A 168 -9.76 0.05 -15.70
CA GLU A 168 -8.76 0.03 -16.76
C GLU A 168 -9.18 0.90 -17.95
N ALA A 169 -10.47 0.91 -18.29
CA ALA A 169 -11.01 1.83 -19.27
C ALA A 169 -10.87 3.29 -18.81
N GLY A 170 -11.13 3.58 -17.53
CA GLY A 170 -11.03 4.91 -16.95
C GLY A 170 -9.61 5.49 -16.97
N VAL A 171 -8.60 4.68 -16.68
CA VAL A 171 -7.17 5.12 -16.68
C VAL A 171 -6.66 5.43 -18.09
N ARG A 172 -7.22 4.80 -19.12
CA ARG A 172 -6.83 5.00 -20.53
C ARG A 172 -7.50 6.21 -21.19
N MET A 173 -8.56 6.74 -20.57
CA MET A 173 -9.24 7.93 -21.07
C MET A 173 -8.51 9.21 -20.64
N PRO A 174 -8.66 10.33 -21.38
CA PRO A 174 -8.17 11.63 -20.95
C PRO A 174 -8.66 11.94 -19.53
N SER A 175 -7.81 12.56 -18.70
CA SER A 175 -8.07 12.77 -17.25
C SER A 175 -9.43 13.41 -16.93
N GLN A 176 -9.93 14.28 -17.82
CA GLN A 176 -11.24 14.94 -17.70
C GLN A 176 -12.43 13.99 -17.92
N LEU A 177 -12.24 12.91 -18.67
CA LEU A 177 -13.27 11.91 -19.00
C LEU A 177 -13.11 10.63 -18.17
N GLY A 178 -11.90 10.28 -17.75
CA GLY A 178 -11.63 9.02 -17.03
C GLY A 178 -12.40 8.86 -15.72
N GLN A 179 -12.52 9.94 -14.94
CA GLN A 179 -13.33 9.92 -13.71
C GLN A 179 -14.82 9.76 -14.02
N SER A 180 -15.33 10.48 -15.01
CA SER A 180 -16.73 10.39 -15.45
C SER A 180 -17.08 8.98 -15.95
N VAL A 181 -16.23 8.38 -16.78
CA VAL A 181 -16.39 7.00 -17.27
C VAL A 181 -16.39 6.00 -16.11
N SER A 182 -15.49 6.18 -15.14
CA SER A 182 -15.43 5.28 -13.97
C SER A 182 -16.68 5.37 -13.10
N ILE A 183 -17.19 6.59 -12.85
CA ILE A 183 -18.40 6.80 -12.04
C ILE A 183 -19.64 6.26 -12.77
N VAL A 184 -19.83 6.65 -14.03
CA VAL A 184 -21.00 6.25 -14.82
C VAL A 184 -20.97 4.74 -15.07
N GLY A 185 -19.80 4.17 -15.38
CA GLY A 185 -19.61 2.74 -15.57
C GLY A 185 -19.94 1.95 -14.31
N ALA A 186 -19.43 2.36 -13.14
CA ALA A 186 -19.69 1.67 -11.88
C ALA A 186 -21.17 1.72 -11.47
N LEU A 187 -21.81 2.89 -11.65
CA LEU A 187 -23.23 3.06 -11.34
C LEU A 187 -24.11 2.20 -12.25
N ILE A 188 -23.91 2.28 -13.58
CA ILE A 188 -24.69 1.52 -14.56
C ILE A 188 -24.47 0.02 -14.37
N LEU A 189 -23.22 -0.43 -14.18
CA LEU A 189 -22.92 -1.85 -13.95
C LEU A 189 -23.63 -2.35 -12.69
N GLY A 190 -23.52 -1.63 -11.58
CA GLY A 190 -24.15 -2.01 -10.31
C GLY A 190 -25.67 -2.07 -10.41
N GLU A 191 -26.30 -1.01 -10.92
CA GLU A 191 -27.76 -0.94 -11.07
C GLU A 191 -28.29 -2.00 -12.04
N SER A 192 -27.62 -2.16 -13.19
CA SER A 192 -28.02 -3.15 -14.19
C SER A 192 -27.84 -4.59 -13.68
N ALA A 193 -26.79 -4.86 -12.90
CA ALA A 193 -26.56 -6.18 -12.31
C ALA A 193 -27.65 -6.57 -11.28
N ILE A 194 -28.14 -5.60 -10.50
CA ILE A 194 -29.28 -5.80 -9.57
C ILE A 194 -30.56 -6.03 -10.36
N GLN A 195 -30.86 -5.15 -11.33
CA GLN A 195 -32.10 -5.23 -12.12
C GLN A 195 -32.17 -6.51 -12.95
N ALA A 196 -31.04 -6.98 -13.48
CA ALA A 196 -30.96 -8.26 -14.19
C ALA A 196 -31.06 -9.48 -13.26
N GLY A 197 -31.03 -9.29 -11.94
CA GLY A 197 -31.04 -10.38 -10.96
C GLY A 197 -29.79 -11.25 -10.99
N ILE A 198 -28.69 -10.76 -11.57
CA ILE A 198 -27.44 -11.53 -11.72
C ILE A 198 -26.58 -11.44 -10.45
N VAL A 199 -26.71 -10.33 -9.71
CA VAL A 199 -25.91 -10.05 -8.51
C VAL A 199 -26.80 -9.45 -7.42
N SER A 200 -26.56 -9.84 -6.17
CA SER A 200 -27.28 -9.33 -5.01
C SER A 200 -26.77 -7.96 -4.53
N ALA A 201 -27.66 -7.16 -3.95
CA ALA A 201 -27.30 -5.84 -3.40
C ALA A 201 -26.17 -5.90 -2.34
N PRO A 202 -26.15 -6.86 -1.38
CA PRO A 202 -25.04 -6.99 -0.43
C PRO A 202 -23.68 -7.27 -1.10
N MET A 203 -23.67 -8.01 -2.22
CA MET A 203 -22.44 -8.24 -2.98
C MET A 203 -21.90 -6.94 -3.59
N ILE A 204 -22.78 -6.14 -4.22
CA ILE A 204 -22.37 -4.87 -4.84
C ILE A 204 -21.83 -3.90 -3.79
N ILE A 205 -22.45 -3.83 -2.61
CA ILE A 205 -21.94 -3.01 -1.50
C ILE A 205 -20.54 -3.49 -1.10
N THR A 206 -20.33 -4.80 -0.98
CA THR A 206 -19.04 -5.39 -0.62
C THR A 206 -17.95 -5.00 -1.62
N VAL A 207 -18.22 -5.15 -2.92
CA VAL A 207 -17.27 -4.81 -3.99
C VAL A 207 -17.03 -3.29 -4.06
N ALA A 208 -18.07 -2.48 -3.91
CA ALA A 208 -17.95 -1.02 -3.89
C ALA A 208 -17.08 -0.53 -2.73
N VAL A 209 -17.29 -1.04 -1.51
CA VAL A 209 -16.45 -0.74 -0.35
C VAL A 209 -15.01 -1.19 -0.60
N THR A 210 -14.80 -2.35 -1.19
CA THR A 210 -13.47 -2.88 -1.53
C THR A 210 -12.75 -1.99 -2.58
N ALA A 211 -13.49 -1.53 -3.59
CA ALA A 211 -12.96 -0.61 -4.61
C ALA A 211 -12.59 0.77 -4.02
N LEU A 212 -13.42 1.29 -3.11
CA LEU A 212 -13.14 2.54 -2.39
C LEU A 212 -11.96 2.37 -1.41
N ALA A 213 -11.86 1.23 -0.74
CA ALA A 213 -10.75 0.90 0.13
C ALA A 213 -9.40 0.98 -0.62
N ASN A 214 -9.38 0.46 -1.84
CA ASN A 214 -8.20 0.47 -2.69
C ASN A 214 -7.77 1.87 -3.15
N LEU A 215 -8.70 2.85 -3.18
CA LEU A 215 -8.39 4.26 -3.48
C LEU A 215 -7.68 4.99 -2.33
N MET A 216 -7.67 4.43 -1.12
CA MET A 216 -6.95 5.03 0.01
C MET A 216 -5.44 4.78 -0.04
N LEU A 217 -4.98 3.87 -0.91
CA LEU A 217 -3.57 3.56 -1.08
C LEU A 217 -2.90 4.64 -1.93
N PRO A 218 -1.84 5.29 -1.43
CA PRO A 218 -1.19 6.41 -2.12
C PRO A 218 -0.37 5.94 -3.32
N ASP A 219 0.15 4.72 -3.28
CA ASP A 219 0.99 4.13 -4.33
C ASP A 219 0.15 3.25 -5.27
N TYR A 220 0.18 3.58 -6.57
CA TYR A 220 -0.58 2.87 -7.59
C TYR A 220 -0.12 1.41 -7.76
N SER A 221 1.19 1.16 -7.76
CA SER A 221 1.76 -0.17 -7.94
C SER A 221 1.35 -1.12 -6.81
N THR A 222 1.29 -0.62 -5.59
CA THR A 222 0.80 -1.37 -4.42
C THR A 222 -0.70 -1.62 -4.48
N ALA A 223 -1.47 -0.63 -4.91
CA ALA A 223 -2.91 -0.80 -5.15
C ALA A 223 -3.19 -1.84 -6.24
N LEU A 224 -2.35 -1.90 -7.28
CA LEU A 224 -2.43 -2.91 -8.34
C LEU A 224 -2.09 -4.32 -7.80
N ALA A 225 -1.02 -4.43 -7.01
CA ALA A 225 -0.62 -5.69 -6.38
C ALA A 225 -1.75 -6.30 -5.53
N LEU A 226 -2.42 -5.48 -4.71
CA LEU A 226 -3.54 -5.95 -3.89
C LEU A 226 -4.77 -6.36 -4.73
N ARG A 227 -5.06 -5.64 -5.83
CA ARG A 227 -6.13 -6.02 -6.78
C ARG A 227 -5.85 -7.38 -7.41
N MET A 228 -4.61 -7.63 -7.86
CA MET A 228 -4.23 -8.91 -8.46
C MET A 228 -4.34 -10.06 -7.46
N LEU A 229 -3.88 -9.86 -6.22
CA LEU A 229 -3.92 -10.89 -5.16
C LEU A 229 -5.34 -11.20 -4.67
N ARG A 230 -6.30 -10.29 -4.87
CA ARG A 230 -7.70 -10.49 -4.50
C ARG A 230 -8.32 -11.67 -5.23
N PHE A 231 -8.04 -11.87 -6.51
CA PHE A 231 -8.63 -12.96 -7.31
C PHE A 231 -8.21 -14.36 -6.82
N PRO A 232 -6.91 -14.67 -6.61
CA PRO A 232 -6.50 -15.93 -6.00
C PRO A 232 -7.11 -16.15 -4.61
N LEU A 233 -7.17 -15.12 -3.76
CA LEU A 233 -7.78 -15.22 -2.44
C LEU A 233 -9.28 -15.50 -2.52
N LEU A 234 -9.97 -14.89 -3.48
CA LEU A 234 -11.40 -15.10 -3.73
C LEU A 234 -11.66 -16.54 -4.19
N ILE A 235 -10.81 -17.09 -5.06
CA ILE A 235 -10.90 -18.49 -5.51
C ILE A 235 -10.67 -19.45 -4.33
N LEU A 236 -9.65 -19.19 -3.50
CA LEU A 236 -9.39 -19.99 -2.29
C LEU A 236 -10.55 -19.92 -1.30
N ALA A 237 -11.14 -18.75 -1.09
CA ALA A 237 -12.30 -18.58 -0.23
C ALA A 237 -13.57 -19.21 -0.81
N GLY A 238 -13.77 -19.16 -2.13
CA GLY A 238 -14.89 -19.79 -2.81
C GLY A 238 -14.83 -21.32 -2.81
N THR A 239 -13.63 -21.90 -2.71
CA THR A 239 -13.43 -23.36 -2.71
C THR A 239 -13.29 -23.95 -1.31
N TYR A 240 -12.55 -23.30 -0.41
CA TYR A 240 -12.24 -23.80 0.93
C TYR A 240 -12.77 -22.90 2.07
N GLY A 241 -13.57 -21.88 1.77
CA GLY A 241 -14.12 -20.97 2.78
C GLY A 241 -13.04 -20.22 3.58
N ALA A 242 -13.27 -20.08 4.88
CA ALA A 242 -12.34 -19.39 5.78
C ALA A 242 -10.97 -20.08 5.86
N TYR A 243 -10.92 -21.41 5.71
CA TYR A 243 -9.66 -22.15 5.70
C TYR A 243 -8.78 -21.76 4.50
N GLY A 244 -9.37 -21.67 3.31
CA GLY A 244 -8.65 -21.20 2.11
C GLY A 244 -8.13 -19.78 2.26
N LEU A 245 -8.92 -18.91 2.87
CA LEU A 245 -8.51 -17.53 3.17
C LEU A 245 -7.31 -17.48 4.11
N ILE A 246 -7.32 -18.27 5.20
CA ILE A 246 -6.20 -18.35 6.16
C ILE A 246 -4.94 -18.90 5.48
N LEU A 247 -5.07 -19.95 4.66
CA LEU A 247 -3.94 -20.49 3.89
C LEU A 247 -3.34 -19.45 2.94
N GLY A 248 -4.20 -18.77 2.16
CA GLY A 248 -3.76 -17.73 1.23
C GLY A 248 -3.10 -16.55 1.94
N ALA A 249 -3.68 -16.08 3.05
CA ALA A 249 -3.11 -15.02 3.87
C ALA A 249 -1.74 -15.43 4.47
N THR A 250 -1.61 -16.68 4.92
CA THR A 250 -0.35 -17.21 5.48
C THR A 250 0.73 -17.31 4.41
N ALA A 251 0.39 -17.86 3.24
CA ALA A 251 1.32 -17.94 2.10
C ALA A 251 1.79 -16.54 1.66
N LEU A 252 0.86 -15.58 1.60
CA LEU A 252 1.17 -14.19 1.29
C LEU A 252 2.10 -13.55 2.33
N LEU A 253 1.85 -13.81 3.63
CA LEU A 253 2.70 -13.30 4.70
C LEU A 253 4.12 -13.88 4.64
N ILE A 254 4.25 -15.19 4.37
CA ILE A 254 5.56 -15.84 4.19
C ILE A 254 6.30 -15.21 3.00
N HIS A 255 5.61 -15.01 1.88
CA HIS A 255 6.18 -14.35 0.70
C HIS A 255 6.70 -12.96 1.06
N LEU A 256 5.87 -12.11 1.66
CA LEU A 256 6.24 -10.75 2.09
C LEU A 256 7.45 -10.73 3.05
N LEU A 257 7.53 -11.68 3.99
CA LEU A 257 8.66 -11.78 4.92
C LEU A 257 9.96 -12.24 4.25
N SER A 258 9.86 -13.00 3.15
CA SER A 258 11.02 -13.45 2.37
C SER A 258 11.62 -12.35 1.49
N LEU A 259 10.81 -11.37 1.08
CA LEU A 259 11.21 -10.29 0.19
C LEU A 259 12.29 -9.39 0.82
N ARG A 260 13.21 -8.95 -0.04
CA ARG A 260 14.27 -7.99 0.25
C ARG A 260 14.29 -6.92 -0.84
N SER A 261 14.65 -5.70 -0.45
CA SER A 261 14.93 -4.58 -1.36
C SER A 261 16.35 -4.10 -1.10
N PHE A 262 17.27 -4.38 -2.01
CA PHE A 262 18.70 -4.08 -1.89
C PHE A 262 19.30 -4.55 -0.55
N GLY A 263 18.88 -5.74 -0.09
CA GLY A 263 19.30 -6.33 1.18
C GLY A 263 18.49 -5.90 2.42
N THR A 264 17.66 -4.86 2.32
CA THR A 264 16.76 -4.44 3.40
C THR A 264 15.52 -5.34 3.46
N PRO A 265 15.11 -5.86 4.63
CA PRO A 265 13.86 -6.62 4.80
C PRO A 265 12.63 -5.80 4.42
N TYR A 266 11.85 -6.30 3.45
CA TYR A 266 10.69 -5.57 2.91
C TYR A 266 9.58 -5.34 3.96
N MET A 267 9.42 -6.30 4.89
CA MET A 267 8.45 -6.21 6.00
C MET A 267 8.99 -5.50 7.24
N ALA A 268 10.20 -4.92 7.21
CA ALA A 268 10.65 -4.08 8.32
C ALA A 268 9.70 -2.88 8.50
N PRO A 269 9.36 -2.49 9.75
CA PRO A 269 9.89 -2.96 11.03
C PRO A 269 9.05 -4.06 11.71
N PHE A 270 8.16 -4.74 10.99
CA PHE A 270 7.37 -5.87 11.53
C PHE A 270 8.10 -7.20 11.41
N GLY A 271 8.91 -7.37 10.36
CA GLY A 271 9.77 -8.51 10.13
C GLY A 271 11.09 -8.07 9.49
N PRO A 272 12.17 -7.88 10.26
CA PRO A 272 12.31 -8.10 11.71
C PRO A 272 11.61 -7.03 12.55
N LEU A 273 11.25 -7.38 13.79
CA LEU A 273 10.68 -6.45 14.76
C LEU A 273 11.72 -5.40 15.19
N LEU A 274 11.51 -4.14 14.79
CA LEU A 274 12.36 -3.00 15.14
C LEU A 274 11.55 -1.98 15.96
N PRO A 275 11.56 -2.06 17.30
CA PRO A 275 10.73 -1.21 18.17
C PRO A 275 11.00 0.29 18.04
N SER A 276 12.21 0.69 17.62
CA SER A 276 12.54 2.09 17.34
C SER A 276 11.70 2.67 16.22
N ASP A 277 11.43 1.86 15.21
CA ASP A 277 10.83 2.28 13.94
C ASP A 277 9.30 2.19 14.02
N LEU A 278 8.77 1.25 14.82
CA LEU A 278 7.32 1.10 15.05
C LEU A 278 6.63 2.38 15.56
N ARG A 279 7.33 3.20 16.37
CA ARG A 279 6.81 4.47 16.88
C ARG A 279 6.50 5.47 15.78
N ASP A 280 7.25 5.39 14.68
CA ASP A 280 7.04 6.25 13.54
C ASP A 280 6.15 5.60 12.48
N THR A 281 6.26 4.29 12.28
CA THR A 281 5.40 3.55 11.34
C THR A 281 3.92 3.62 11.75
N VAL A 282 3.59 3.24 12.98
CA VAL A 282 2.18 3.12 13.42
C VAL A 282 1.65 4.43 14.01
N VAL A 283 2.41 5.04 14.92
CA VAL A 283 1.96 6.19 15.72
C VAL A 283 2.48 7.51 15.16
N ARG A 284 3.34 7.53 14.13
CA ARG A 284 3.91 8.75 13.50
C ARG A 284 4.47 9.75 14.50
N SER A 285 5.34 9.38 15.45
CA SER A 285 5.85 10.31 16.50
C SER A 285 6.16 11.75 15.99
N PRO A 286 5.85 12.80 16.78
CA PRO A 286 6.01 14.18 16.31
C PRO A 286 7.46 14.47 15.93
N LEU A 287 7.67 15.37 14.95
CA LEU A 287 8.99 15.60 14.35
C LEU A 287 10.08 15.94 15.39
N TRP A 288 9.75 16.70 16.44
CA TRP A 288 10.67 17.04 17.53
C TRP A 288 11.09 15.85 18.40
N ALA A 289 10.33 14.74 18.38
CA ALA A 289 10.65 13.51 19.10
C ALA A 289 11.41 12.50 18.23
N ARG A 290 11.52 12.72 16.91
CA ARG A 290 12.20 11.84 15.95
C ARG A 290 13.70 12.12 15.92
N GLN A 291 14.41 11.57 16.89
CA GLN A 291 15.85 11.74 17.01
C GLN A 291 16.67 10.77 16.15
N LYS A 292 16.14 9.59 15.87
CA LYS A 292 16.83 8.54 15.10
C LYS A 292 16.22 8.37 13.72
N ARG A 293 17.05 8.04 12.74
CA ARG A 293 16.59 7.57 11.42
C ARG A 293 16.11 6.11 11.50
N PRO A 294 15.30 5.62 10.53
CA PRO A 294 14.79 4.25 10.54
C PRO A 294 15.94 3.24 10.57
N ALA A 295 15.94 2.33 11.55
CA ALA A 295 16.96 1.30 11.68
C ALA A 295 16.87 0.22 10.59
N ALA A 296 15.70 0.07 9.95
CA ALA A 296 15.49 -0.87 8.85
C ALA A 296 16.42 -0.61 7.64
N VAL A 297 16.73 0.66 7.38
CA VAL A 297 17.67 1.06 6.34
C VAL A 297 19.05 1.22 6.98
N GLU A 298 20.02 0.40 6.56
CA GLU A 298 21.37 0.52 7.06
C GLU A 298 21.99 1.85 6.61
N GLN A 299 22.52 2.61 7.57
CA GLN A 299 22.99 3.98 7.36
C GLN A 299 24.24 4.28 8.20
N THR A 300 25.05 5.21 7.72
CA THR A 300 26.31 5.64 8.34
C THR A 300 26.06 6.57 9.53
N ASP A 301 25.10 7.49 9.41
CA ASP A 301 24.68 8.39 10.50
C ASP A 301 23.25 8.05 10.96
N PRO A 302 23.06 7.49 12.17
CA PRO A 302 21.74 7.16 12.70
C PRO A 302 20.99 8.35 13.32
N VAL A 303 21.63 9.50 13.55
CA VAL A 303 21.06 10.63 14.29
C VAL A 303 20.41 11.63 13.35
N ARG A 304 19.08 11.71 13.37
CA ARG A 304 18.29 12.65 12.54
C ARG A 304 18.26 14.06 13.12
N ALA A 305 17.99 14.18 14.43
CA ALA A 305 17.72 15.45 15.08
C ALA A 305 18.39 15.54 16.45
N GLY A 306 18.80 16.76 16.82
CA GLY A 306 19.37 17.06 18.13
C GLY A 306 18.37 16.88 19.27
N HIS A 307 18.89 16.81 20.50
CA HIS A 307 18.06 16.73 21.70
C HIS A 307 17.36 18.07 21.98
N GLY A 308 16.19 18.03 22.63
CA GLY A 308 15.52 19.24 23.13
C GLY A 308 14.72 20.04 22.11
N MET A 309 14.39 19.47 20.94
CA MET A 309 13.63 20.16 19.88
C MET A 309 12.14 20.38 20.18
N LYS A 310 11.66 20.00 21.37
CA LYS A 310 10.24 20.16 21.73
C LYS A 310 9.92 21.66 21.84
N PRO A 311 8.97 22.20 21.05
CA PRO A 311 8.56 23.58 21.18
C PRO A 311 7.97 23.83 22.57
N GLY A 312 8.42 24.88 23.22
CA GLY A 312 7.90 25.34 24.51
C GLY A 312 8.24 26.80 24.72
N PRO A 313 7.52 27.51 25.60
CA PRO A 313 7.94 28.84 26.01
C PRO A 313 9.38 28.71 26.55
N GLY A 314 10.30 29.48 25.96
CA GLY A 314 11.71 29.44 26.33
C GLY A 314 11.89 29.66 27.84
N PRO A 315 13.05 29.26 28.41
CA PRO A 315 13.28 29.41 29.84
C PRO A 315 12.97 30.84 30.25
N VAL A 316 12.00 31.00 31.17
CA VAL A 316 11.65 32.29 31.75
C VAL A 316 12.92 32.84 32.37
N ARG A 317 13.54 33.83 31.71
CA ARG A 317 14.65 34.59 32.26
C ARG A 317 14.12 35.17 33.57
N ARG A 318 14.49 34.59 34.72
CA ARG A 318 14.24 35.21 36.02
C ARG A 318 14.93 36.56 35.95
N ALA A 319 14.15 37.62 35.76
CA ALA A 319 14.63 38.98 35.81
C ALA A 319 15.36 39.11 37.15
N GLY A 320 16.65 39.47 37.06
CA GLY A 320 17.53 39.54 38.21
C GLY A 320 16.87 40.30 39.34
N ALA A 321 16.95 39.72 40.54
CA ALA A 321 16.78 40.45 41.77
C ALA A 321 17.76 41.63 41.73
N ARG A 322 17.24 42.83 41.43
CA ARG A 322 17.92 44.08 41.74
C ARG A 322 18.05 44.11 43.27
N ARG A 323 19.27 43.98 43.76
CA ARG A 323 19.68 44.52 45.05
C ARG A 323 20.48 45.78 44.79
#